data_AF-A0A8S2FFB5-F1
#
_entry.id   AF-A0A8S2FFB5-F1
#
_cell.length_a   1.000
_cell.length_b   1.000
_cell.length_c   1.000
_cell.angle_alpha   90.00
_cell.angle_beta   90.00
_cell.angle_gamma   90.00
#
_symmetry.space_group_name_H-M   'P 1'
#
loop_
_entity.id
_entity.type
_entity.pdbx_description
1 polymer ?
#
loop_
_entity_poly.entity_id
_entity_poly.type
_entity_poly.pdbx_seq_one_letter_code
_entity_poly.pdbx_strand_id
1 'polypeptide(L)'
;LNLTPENNRGQLDAYMENAEWHLIGFYAVRKATKYDCCQEKFPYVLFTIEIRRRTLYYIINIVVPCIMLSFMTILGFMLPPDSGETLTLR
;
A
#
# COMPACT_ATOMS: atom_id res chain seq x y z
N LEU A 1 12.36 35.44 2.00
CA LEU A 1 11.52 34.51 2.80
C LEU A 1 12.41 33.45 3.45
N ASN A 2 12.49 33.41 4.78
CA ASN A 2 13.21 32.37 5.51
C ASN A 2 12.25 31.22 5.82
N LEU A 3 12.21 30.22 4.95
CA LEU A 3 11.51 28.96 5.17
C LEU A 3 12.51 27.99 5.80
N THR A 4 12.39 27.75 7.10
CA THR A 4 13.17 26.74 7.83
C THR A 4 12.19 25.73 8.43
N PRO A 5 12.37 24.42 8.18
CA PRO A 5 11.58 23.41 8.88
C PRO A 5 11.95 23.45 10.37
N GLU A 6 10.93 23.43 11.24
CA GLU A 6 11.11 23.38 12.70
C GLU A 6 11.71 22.04 13.14
N ASN A 7 11.38 20.96 12.42
CA ASN A 7 11.96 19.63 12.60
C ASN A 7 12.18 18.93 11.24
N ASN A 8 13.25 18.13 11.15
CA ASN A 8 13.57 17.32 9.97
C ASN A 8 12.61 16.12 9.80
N ARG A 9 11.91 15.74 10.87
CA ARG A 9 10.83 14.75 10.84
C ARG A 9 9.53 15.49 11.03
N GLY A 10 8.52 15.18 10.23
CA GLY A 10 7.23 15.79 10.45
C GLY A 10 6.50 15.15 11.63
N GLN A 11 5.75 15.98 12.32
CA GLN A 11 5.04 15.62 13.54
C GLN A 11 3.82 14.74 13.20
N LEU A 12 3.72 13.58 13.85
CA LEU A 12 2.69 12.58 13.58
C LEU A 12 1.56 12.58 14.63
N ASP A 13 1.48 13.62 15.46
CA ASP A 13 0.55 13.68 16.59
C ASP A 13 -0.93 13.67 16.15
N ALA A 14 -1.22 14.08 14.91
CA ALA A 14 -2.53 14.00 14.27
C ALA A 14 -2.58 12.96 13.13
N TYR A 15 -1.59 12.05 13.05
CA TYR A 15 -1.61 11.00 12.04
C TYR A 15 -2.64 9.94 12.40
N MET A 16 -3.64 9.78 11.53
CA MET A 16 -4.60 8.68 11.62
C MET A 16 -4.02 7.47 10.90
N GLU A 17 -3.76 6.39 11.65
CA GLU A 17 -3.31 5.13 11.07
C GLU A 17 -4.34 4.62 10.05
N ASN A 18 -3.86 4.24 8.87
CA ASN A 18 -4.71 3.71 7.83
C ASN A 18 -4.54 2.18 7.71
N ALA A 19 -5.63 1.47 7.46
CA ALA A 19 -5.62 0.00 7.41
C ALA A 19 -4.83 -0.57 6.21
N GLU A 20 -4.66 0.22 5.16
CA GLU A 20 -4.08 -0.23 3.88
C GLU A 20 -2.60 0.10 3.70
N TRP A 21 -2.06 1.05 4.47
CA TRP A 21 -0.72 1.57 4.31
C TRP A 21 -0.07 1.72 5.69
N HIS A 22 1.24 1.51 5.73
CA HIS A 22 2.05 1.70 6.91
C HIS A 22 2.96 2.88 6.61
N LEU A 23 2.86 3.95 7.40
CA LEU A 23 3.81 5.04 7.32
C LEU A 23 5.16 4.54 7.84
N ILE A 24 6.18 4.54 6.97
CA ILE A 24 7.54 4.11 7.32
C ILE A 24 8.35 5.31 7.82
N GLY A 25 8.14 6.48 7.19
CA GLY A 25 8.88 7.69 7.54
C GLY A 25 8.26 8.92 6.91
N PHE A 26 8.40 10.05 7.61
CA PHE A 26 7.99 11.35 7.13
C PHE A 26 9.10 12.38 7.40
N TYR A 27 9.69 12.91 6.34
CA TYR A 27 10.87 13.76 6.40
C TYR A 27 10.61 15.10 5.71
N ALA A 28 11.15 16.18 6.27
CA ALA A 28 11.10 17.52 5.70
C ALA A 28 12.52 18.04 5.53
N VAL A 29 12.90 18.38 4.29
CA VAL A 29 14.25 18.88 3.98
C VAL A 29 14.16 20.20 3.24
N ARG A 30 14.84 21.22 3.77
CA ARG A 30 15.00 22.50 3.08
C ARG A 30 16.00 22.35 1.93
N LYS A 31 15.60 22.71 0.72
CA LYS A 31 16.47 22.78 -0.46
C LYS A 31 16.39 24.17 -1.08
N ALA A 32 17.43 24.56 -1.78
CA ALA A 32 17.43 25.79 -2.57
C ALA A 32 18.00 25.47 -3.96
N THR A 33 17.17 25.59 -4.99
CA THR A 33 17.56 25.28 -6.37
C THR A 33 17.66 26.56 -7.17
N LYS A 34 18.67 26.62 -8.05
CA LYS A 34 18.84 27.70 -9.02
C LYS A 34 18.17 27.26 -10.31
N TYR A 35 17.24 28.06 -10.82
CA TYR A 35 16.59 27.82 -12.11
C TYR A 35 17.30 28.61 -13.20
N ASP A 36 17.27 28.13 -14.44
CA ASP A 36 17.96 28.77 -15.56
C ASP A 36 17.43 30.18 -15.87
N CYS A 37 16.20 30.50 -15.44
CA CYS A 37 15.57 31.80 -15.64
C CYS A 37 16.12 32.91 -14.74
N CYS A 38 16.81 32.61 -13.63
CA CYS A 38 17.22 33.63 -12.65
C CYS A 38 18.59 33.32 -12.01
N GLN A 39 19.33 34.37 -11.63
CA GLN A 39 20.61 34.22 -10.95
C GLN A 39 20.49 33.80 -9.47
N GLU A 40 19.33 34.01 -8.86
CA GLU A 40 19.07 33.76 -7.44
C GLU A 40 18.58 32.33 -7.17
N LYS A 41 18.92 31.78 -6.00
CA LYS A 41 18.45 30.46 -5.55
C LYS A 41 17.09 30.59 -4.89
N PHE A 42 16.11 29.81 -5.35
CA PHE A 42 14.78 29.77 -4.76
C PHE A 42 14.71 28.69 -3.67
N PRO A 43 14.48 29.05 -2.39
CA PRO A 43 14.33 28.09 -1.32
C PRO A 43 12.93 27.46 -1.32
N TYR A 44 12.87 26.14 -1.11
CA TYR A 44 11.64 25.39 -0.88
C TYR A 44 11.87 24.29 0.16
N VAL A 45 10.77 23.78 0.73
CA VAL A 45 10.79 22.63 1.65
C VAL A 45 10.25 21.43 0.91
N LEU A 46 11.02 20.35 0.85
CA LEU A 46 10.64 19.08 0.26
C LEU A 46 10.15 18.14 1.36
N PHE A 47 8.89 17.73 1.27
CA PHE A 47 8.30 16.71 2.13
C PHE A 47 8.40 15.34 1.45
N THR A 48 8.99 14.38 2.13
CA THR A 48 9.13 13.00 1.65
C THR A 48 8.34 12.08 2.58
N ILE A 49 7.36 11.37 2.01
CA ILE A 49 6.50 10.43 2.72
C ILE A 49 6.83 9.03 2.22
N GLU A 50 7.33 8.17 3.10
CA GLU A 50 7.59 6.77 2.80
C GLU A 50 6.43 5.93 3.33
N ILE A 51 5.70 5.25 2.44
CA ILE A 51 4.56 4.41 2.77
C ILE A 51 4.75 2.98 2.24
N ARG A 52 4.29 1.98 2.98
CA ARG A 52 4.30 0.56 2.61
C ARG A 52 2.87 0.00 2.57
N ARG A 53 2.47 -0.74 1.54
CA ARG A 53 1.15 -1.41 1.52
C ARG A 53 1.05 -2.48 2.62
N ARG A 54 -0.05 -2.48 3.38
CA ARG A 54 -0.45 -3.58 4.26
C ARG A 54 -1.31 -4.56 3.45
N THR A 55 -0.70 -5.63 2.94
CA THR A 55 -1.40 -6.65 2.12
C THR A 55 -2.20 -7.67 2.92
N LEU A 56 -2.13 -7.64 4.25
CA LEU A 56 -2.71 -8.67 5.11
C LEU A 56 -4.23 -8.83 4.94
N TYR A 57 -4.99 -7.73 4.91
CA TYR A 57 -6.45 -7.79 4.73
C TYR A 57 -6.84 -8.29 3.33
N TYR A 58 -6.09 -7.88 2.29
CA TYR A 58 -6.30 -8.32 0.91
C TYR A 58 -6.03 -9.82 0.76
N ILE A 59 -4.95 -10.32 1.36
CA ILE A 59 -4.62 -11.75 1.31
C ILE A 59 -5.70 -12.58 2.01
N ILE A 60 -6.13 -12.19 3.21
CA ILE A 60 -7.12 -12.97 3.96
C ILE A 60 -8.49 -12.96 3.26
N ASN A 61 -8.95 -11.82 2.74
CA ASN A 61 -10.31 -11.74 2.20
C ASN A 61 -10.43 -12.10 0.72
N ILE A 62 -9.34 -12.09 -0.06
CA ILE A 62 -9.40 -12.41 -1.50
C ILE A 62 -8.63 -13.71 -1.79
N VAL A 63 -7.42 -13.89 -1.25
CA VAL A 63 -6.60 -15.07 -1.58
C VAL A 63 -7.13 -16.33 -0.90
N VAL A 64 -7.56 -16.26 0.37
CA VAL A 64 -8.13 -17.42 1.08
C VAL A 64 -9.38 -18.00 0.41
N PRO A 65 -10.42 -17.22 0.04
CA PRO A 65 -11.58 -17.79 -0.64
C PRO A 65 -11.22 -18.36 -2.01
N CYS A 66 -10.28 -17.76 -2.75
CA CYS A 66 -9.79 -18.32 -4.02
C CYS A 66 -9.09 -19.67 -3.84
N ILE A 67 -8.26 -19.80 -2.80
CA ILE A 67 -7.58 -21.06 -2.47
C ILE A 67 -8.61 -22.12 -2.07
N MET A 68 -9.59 -21.78 -1.22
CA MET A 68 -10.65 -22.70 -0.80
C MET A 68 -11.46 -23.19 -2.01
N LEU A 69 -11.84 -22.30 -2.92
CA LEU A 69 -12.55 -22.66 -4.15
C LEU A 69 -11.70 -23.60 -5.02
N SER A 70 -10.41 -23.32 -5.16
CA SER A 70 -9.49 -24.17 -5.93
C SER A 70 -9.33 -25.57 -5.32
N PHE A 71 -9.32 -25.67 -3.98
CA PHE A 71 -9.32 -26.97 -3.31
C PHE A 71 -10.64 -27.72 -3.53
N MET A 72 -11.78 -27.03 -3.45
CA MET A 72 -13.09 -27.66 -3.69
C MET A 72 -13.22 -28.17 -5.13
N THR A 73 -12.72 -27.42 -6.13
CA THR A 73 -12.73 -27.90 -7.52
C THR A 73 -11.85 -29.12 -7.70
N ILE A 74 -10.64 -29.13 -7.15
CA ILE A 74 -9.73 -30.29 -7.21
C ILE A 74 -10.35 -31.51 -6.54
N LEU A 75 -10.96 -31.35 -5.36
CA LEU A 75 -11.67 -32.43 -4.67
C LEU A 75 -12.86 -32.94 -5.48
N GLY A 76 -13.59 -32.06 -6.16
CA GLY A 76 -14.65 -32.44 -7.10
C GLY A 76 -14.16 -33.27 -8.28
N PHE A 77 -12.94 -33.02 -8.79
CA PHE A 77 -12.33 -33.84 -9.84
C PHE A 77 -11.75 -35.17 -9.32
N MET A 78 -11.35 -35.23 -8.05
CA MET A 78 -10.76 -36.42 -7.43
C MET A 78 -11.81 -37.39 -6.87
N LEU A 79 -13.06 -36.96 -6.66
CA LEU A 79 -14.14 -37.83 -6.25
C LEU A 79 -14.55 -38.69 -7.48
N PRO A 80 -14.35 -40.02 -7.45
CA PRO A 80 -14.70 -40.88 -8.58
C PRO A 80 -16.21 -40.82 -8.85
N PRO A 81 -16.64 -40.90 -10.12
CA PRO A 81 -18.04 -40.70 -10.57
C PRO A 81 -19.04 -41.78 -10.12
N ASP A 82 -18.69 -42.64 -9.16
CA ASP A 82 -19.57 -43.70 -8.63
C ASP A 82 -20.43 -43.23 -7.43
N SER A 83 -20.21 -42.01 -6.93
CA SER A 83 -21.17 -41.35 -6.05
C SER A 83 -22.05 -40.42 -6.88
N GLY A 84 -23.27 -40.90 -7.17
CA GLY A 84 -24.24 -40.28 -8.07
C GLY A 84 -24.76 -38.90 -7.67
N GLU A 85 -23.90 -37.89 -7.74
CA GLU A 85 -24.31 -36.50 -7.97
C GLU A 85 -23.53 -35.96 -9.17
N THR A 86 -24.00 -36.28 -10.37
CA THR A 86 -23.81 -35.42 -11.53
C THR A 86 -24.48 -34.07 -11.27
N LEU A 87 -23.79 -33.15 -10.61
CA LEU A 87 -24.17 -31.74 -10.63
C LEU A 87 -23.67 -31.11 -11.93
N THR A 88 -24.46 -31.39 -12.97
CA THR A 88 -24.67 -30.56 -14.15
C THR A 88 -24.69 -29.09 -13.76
N LEU A 89 -23.83 -28.27 -14.37
CA LEU A 89 -24.14 -26.87 -14.60
C LEU A 89 -23.94 -26.57 -16.08
N ARG A 90 -25.08 -26.59 -16.77
CA ARG A 90 -25.37 -25.73 -17.92
C ARG A 90 -25.35 -24.27 -17.48
#